data_AF-A0A804JV96-F1
#
_entry.id   AF-A0A804JV96-F1
#
_cell.length_a   1.000
_cell.length_b   1.000
_cell.length_c   1.000
_cell.angle_alpha   90.00
_cell.angle_beta   90.00
_cell.angle_gamma   90.00
#
_symmetry.space_group_name_H-M   'P 1'
#
loop_
_entity.id
_entity.type
_entity.pdbx_description
1 polymer ?
#
loop_
_entity_poly.entity_id
_entity_poly.type
_entity_poly.pdbx_seq_one_letter_code
_entity_poly.pdbx_strand_id
1 'polypeptide(L)'
;MSNSRLPLFFCCLFFFLLPRHGLLKKVDAFTGTYGINYGRIADNLPPPESVVTLLKAARIKNVRIFDSDQSVIKAFKGSGIELTVAIPNEYLRDISVYVDRAMSWVKEKVQPFLPGTRIRGIAVGNEVLGSDPELSQVLFGAIKNVYNALDRLQLSHEIEVSTPHSEAVFANSFPPSSCTFKEDVLGLMKPILDFFSQIGSPFYINAYPFLSYKNEPEHIDINYALFLSNAGIHDAKTDLHYDNMFDATIDAAYAALEAAGYGKMAVRVSETGWASAGDENEAGATLHNARTYNYNLRKRLFKKKGTPLRPKIMVQAYVFSLFNENLKPGPTSERHFGLFKADGSISYDIGLTGLKPSSASPSLLSLNAMVFWDVLLLFLFYIPYRNMAGAQAVSAVGLVLMATGLLQCLAVAAATSHTVGGSSGWTIPSSATFYPDWAASQEFAVGDSLVFDFTTGTHDVLEVAKSDYESCSTTNPIGSTIKTGPATVTITSAGEHYYICGFSGHCGAGQKLSITVSSSPSTTSPPPTSAGSNGPTASVTPGSDSAASLLPSGVKATVALLLLISLALLR
;
A
#
# COMPACT_ATOMS: atom_id res chain seq x y z
N MET A 1 -90.18 13.31 -8.09
CA MET A 1 -88.86 13.70 -8.65
C MET A 1 -88.16 14.49 -7.55
N SER A 2 -86.96 14.27 -7.06
CA SER A 2 -85.89 13.28 -7.21
C SER A 2 -84.77 13.82 -6.28
N ASN A 3 -84.07 12.93 -5.59
CA ASN A 3 -82.70 13.09 -5.07
C ASN A 3 -82.44 13.93 -3.80
N SER A 4 -82.44 13.18 -2.70
CA SER A 4 -81.35 13.05 -1.71
C SER A 4 -79.96 13.60 -2.06
N ARG A 5 -79.26 14.18 -1.06
CA ARG A 5 -78.01 13.63 -0.46
C ARG A 5 -77.44 14.50 0.68
N LEU A 6 -77.25 13.82 1.82
CA LEU A 6 -76.33 14.11 2.94
C LEU A 6 -74.95 13.43 2.62
N PRO A 7 -73.90 13.56 3.44
CA PRO A 7 -72.94 14.66 3.56
C PRO A 7 -71.53 14.34 3.00
N LEU A 8 -70.70 15.38 2.81
CA LEU A 8 -69.24 15.27 2.65
C LEU A 8 -68.61 14.75 3.95
N PHE A 9 -68.25 13.48 4.04
CA PHE A 9 -67.20 12.98 4.95
C PHE A 9 -66.82 11.57 4.49
N PHE A 10 -65.51 11.31 4.32
CA PHE A 10 -64.83 10.09 3.83
C PHE A 10 -64.20 10.19 2.43
N CYS A 11 -63.05 10.85 2.35
CA CYS A 11 -62.00 10.51 1.39
C CYS A 11 -60.61 10.92 1.91
N CYS A 12 -60.24 10.42 3.09
CA CYS A 12 -58.85 10.45 3.58
C CYS A 12 -58.58 9.11 4.25
N LEU A 13 -58.16 8.09 3.49
CA LEU A 13 -57.41 6.88 3.93
C LEU A 13 -57.38 5.82 2.82
N PHE A 14 -56.70 6.09 1.71
CA PHE A 14 -56.25 5.06 0.75
C PHE A 14 -54.86 5.39 0.21
N PHE A 15 -53.93 5.71 1.12
CA PHE A 15 -52.50 5.84 0.83
C PHE A 15 -51.68 4.81 1.63
N PHE A 16 -52.11 3.55 1.64
CA PHE A 16 -51.25 2.44 2.05
C PHE A 16 -51.49 1.25 1.12
N LEU A 17 -50.40 0.63 0.70
CA LEU A 17 -50.28 -0.56 -0.17
C LEU A 17 -50.07 -0.30 -1.67
N LEU A 18 -49.21 0.64 -2.03
CA LEU A 18 -48.30 0.36 -3.15
C LEU A 18 -47.17 -0.51 -2.59
N PRO A 19 -46.83 -1.67 -3.19
CA PRO A 19 -45.63 -2.38 -2.82
C PRO A 19 -44.47 -1.42 -3.05
N ARG A 20 -43.77 -1.04 -1.98
CA ARG A 20 -42.44 -0.45 -2.07
C ARG A 20 -41.57 -1.50 -2.76
N HIS A 21 -41.57 -1.52 -4.09
CA HIS A 21 -40.43 -1.98 -4.85
C HIS A 21 -39.35 -0.96 -4.54
N GLY A 22 -38.73 -1.10 -3.37
CA GLY A 22 -37.54 -0.37 -3.02
C GLY A 22 -36.58 -0.59 -4.16
N LEU A 23 -36.16 0.49 -4.80
CA LEU A 23 -35.01 0.46 -5.70
C LEU A 23 -33.91 -0.26 -4.92
N LEU A 24 -33.55 -1.49 -5.32
CA LEU A 24 -32.54 -2.31 -4.65
C LEU A 24 -31.30 -1.44 -4.51
N LYS A 25 -31.04 -0.99 -3.28
CA LYS A 25 -29.96 -0.06 -3.00
C LYS A 25 -28.70 -0.91 -2.93
N LYS A 26 -27.98 -0.99 -4.04
CA LYS A 26 -26.70 -1.69 -4.13
C LYS A 26 -25.80 -1.24 -2.97
N VAL A 27 -25.26 -2.20 -2.22
CA VAL A 27 -24.32 -1.91 -1.13
C VAL A 27 -23.05 -1.32 -1.73
N ASP A 28 -22.63 -0.16 -1.25
CA ASP A 28 -21.33 0.43 -1.63
C ASP A 28 -20.23 -0.16 -0.74
N ALA A 29 -19.84 -1.40 -1.06
CA ALA A 29 -18.89 -2.15 -0.25
C ALA A 29 -17.40 -1.85 -0.55
N PHE A 30 -17.12 -1.03 -1.57
CA PHE A 30 -15.76 -0.83 -2.07
C PHE A 30 -15.54 0.61 -2.52
N THR A 31 -14.69 1.34 -1.80
CA THR A 31 -14.32 2.72 -2.11
C THR A 31 -13.25 2.80 -3.21
N GLY A 32 -13.59 3.36 -4.36
CA GLY A 32 -12.63 3.54 -5.47
C GLY A 32 -12.38 2.24 -6.24
N THR A 33 -11.13 1.95 -6.56
CA THR A 33 -10.74 0.81 -7.45
C THR A 33 -9.65 -0.10 -6.87
N TYR A 34 -8.99 0.30 -5.78
CA TYR A 34 -7.84 -0.40 -5.22
C TYR A 34 -8.11 -0.87 -3.79
N GLY A 35 -7.92 -2.16 -3.55
CA GLY A 35 -7.94 -2.80 -2.25
C GLY A 35 -6.72 -3.69 -2.05
N ILE A 36 -6.55 -4.24 -0.85
CA ILE A 36 -5.46 -5.18 -0.56
C ILE A 36 -5.94 -6.33 0.32
N ASN A 37 -5.39 -7.51 0.07
CA ASN A 37 -5.60 -8.69 0.89
C ASN A 37 -4.60 -8.67 2.05
N TYR A 38 -5.10 -8.65 3.28
CA TYR A 38 -4.30 -8.76 4.50
C TYR A 38 -4.29 -10.21 4.98
N GLY A 39 -3.49 -11.02 4.27
CA GLY A 39 -3.13 -12.37 4.69
C GLY A 39 -2.23 -12.36 5.93
N ARG A 40 -2.37 -13.39 6.75
CA ARG A 40 -1.71 -13.50 8.06
C ARG A 40 -1.21 -14.91 8.36
N ILE A 41 -0.94 -15.73 7.34
CA ILE A 41 -0.29 -17.04 7.54
C ILE A 41 1.21 -16.80 7.75
N ALA A 42 1.54 -16.22 8.90
CA ALA A 42 2.87 -15.81 9.29
C ALA A 42 2.97 -15.58 10.80
N ASP A 43 4.18 -15.66 11.36
CA ASP A 43 4.48 -15.48 12.79
C ASP A 43 5.31 -14.22 13.10
N ASN A 44 5.65 -13.44 12.08
CA ASN A 44 6.58 -12.31 12.17
C ASN A 44 5.95 -10.97 11.75
N LEU A 45 4.62 -10.90 11.60
CA LEU A 45 3.93 -9.70 11.13
C LEU A 45 3.75 -8.65 12.23
N PRO A 46 3.59 -7.35 11.89
CA PRO A 46 3.31 -6.32 12.86
C PRO A 46 1.93 -6.53 13.50
N PRO A 47 1.71 -6.01 14.72
CA PRO A 47 0.39 -6.06 15.34
C PRO A 47 -0.65 -5.28 14.52
N PRO A 48 -1.94 -5.65 14.60
CA PRO A 48 -2.99 -5.09 13.73
C PRO A 48 -3.09 -3.56 13.74
N GLU A 49 -2.82 -2.89 14.86
CA GLU A 49 -2.84 -1.43 14.99
C GLU A 49 -1.74 -0.77 14.15
N SER A 50 -0.54 -1.37 14.13
CA SER A 50 0.56 -0.96 13.27
C SER A 50 0.20 -1.18 11.80
N VAL A 51 -0.50 -2.27 11.48
CA VAL A 51 -0.98 -2.54 10.13
C VAL A 51 -2.03 -1.51 9.69
N VAL A 52 -2.95 -1.10 10.55
CA VAL A 52 -3.89 -0.02 10.25
C VAL A 52 -3.16 1.31 10.00
N THR A 53 -2.11 1.59 10.78
CA THR A 53 -1.25 2.77 10.57
C THR A 53 -0.57 2.71 9.20
N LEU A 54 -0.02 1.56 8.83
CA LEU A 54 0.57 1.30 7.51
C LEU A 54 -0.45 1.54 6.39
N LEU A 55 -1.63 0.94 6.48
CA LEU A 55 -2.68 1.06 5.46
C LEU A 55 -3.11 2.51 5.26
N LYS A 56 -3.22 3.30 6.33
CA LYS A 56 -3.51 4.74 6.26
C LYS A 56 -2.37 5.51 5.58
N ALA A 57 -1.11 5.23 5.93
CA ALA A 57 0.05 5.85 5.30
C ALA A 57 0.14 5.52 3.80
N ALA A 58 -0.16 4.28 3.43
CA ALA A 58 -0.25 3.79 2.06
C ALA A 58 -1.52 4.26 1.31
N ARG A 59 -2.44 4.97 1.99
CA ARG A 59 -3.71 5.46 1.47
C ARG A 59 -4.62 4.36 0.90
N ILE A 60 -4.55 3.17 1.48
CA ILE A 60 -5.39 2.03 1.12
C ILE A 60 -6.70 2.11 1.89
N LYS A 61 -7.82 2.01 1.17
CA LYS A 61 -9.17 2.20 1.74
C LYS A 61 -10.01 0.94 1.82
N ASN A 62 -9.62 -0.13 1.13
CA ASN A 62 -10.33 -1.40 1.12
C ASN A 62 -9.38 -2.51 1.52
N VAL A 63 -9.75 -3.29 2.53
CA VAL A 63 -8.97 -4.42 3.01
C VAL A 63 -9.87 -5.64 3.07
N ARG A 64 -9.32 -6.78 2.64
CA ARG A 64 -9.94 -8.10 2.83
C ARG A 64 -9.07 -8.93 3.75
N ILE A 65 -9.67 -9.55 4.76
CA ILE A 65 -9.05 -10.59 5.59
C ILE A 65 -9.73 -11.94 5.30
N PHE A 66 -9.03 -13.04 5.60
CA PHE A 66 -9.46 -14.40 5.26
C PHE A 66 -10.15 -15.13 6.43
N ASP A 67 -10.47 -14.39 7.49
CA ASP A 67 -11.14 -14.89 8.69
C ASP A 67 -12.00 -13.78 9.33
N SER A 68 -12.40 -13.98 10.59
CA SER A 68 -13.10 -13.00 11.40
C SER A 68 -12.43 -12.76 12.76
N ASP A 69 -11.10 -12.60 12.76
CA ASP A 69 -10.31 -12.32 13.95
C ASP A 69 -10.72 -10.98 14.59
N GLN A 70 -11.23 -11.07 15.81
CA GLN A 70 -11.75 -9.91 16.52
C GLN A 70 -10.65 -8.91 16.91
N SER A 71 -9.41 -9.33 17.10
CA SER A 71 -8.29 -8.42 17.40
C SER A 71 -8.04 -7.49 16.21
N VAL A 72 -8.03 -8.03 15.00
CA VAL A 72 -7.90 -7.24 13.77
C VAL A 72 -9.10 -6.34 13.55
N ILE A 73 -10.32 -6.89 13.65
CA ILE A 73 -11.54 -6.09 13.45
C ILE A 73 -11.59 -4.90 14.44
N LYS A 74 -11.15 -5.10 15.70
CA LYS A 74 -11.05 -4.02 16.70
C LYS A 74 -10.01 -2.97 16.32
N ALA A 75 -8.84 -3.35 15.82
CA ALA A 75 -7.80 -2.41 15.40
C ALA A 75 -8.28 -1.48 14.26
N PHE A 76 -9.19 -1.94 13.42
CA PHE A 76 -9.76 -1.14 12.33
C PHE A 76 -10.80 -0.10 12.80
N LYS A 77 -11.19 -0.09 14.09
CA LYS A 77 -12.17 0.85 14.64
C LYS A 77 -11.72 2.29 14.42
N GLY A 78 -12.59 3.12 13.84
CA GLY A 78 -12.32 4.53 13.58
C GLY A 78 -11.23 4.79 12.52
N SER A 79 -10.72 3.76 11.83
CA SER A 79 -9.69 3.92 10.80
C SER A 79 -10.22 4.60 9.52
N GLY A 80 -11.53 4.45 9.25
CA GLY A 80 -12.17 4.88 8.02
C GLY A 80 -11.96 3.92 6.84
N ILE A 81 -11.25 2.80 7.03
CA ILE A 81 -10.98 1.76 6.03
C ILE A 81 -12.15 0.78 5.97
N GLU A 82 -12.61 0.45 4.76
CA GLU A 82 -13.61 -0.59 4.50
C GLU A 82 -12.97 -1.97 4.68
N LEU A 83 -13.61 -2.82 5.49
CA LEU A 83 -13.13 -4.17 5.80
C LEU A 83 -14.10 -5.22 5.27
N THR A 84 -13.58 -6.16 4.48
CA THR A 84 -14.24 -7.42 4.15
C THR A 84 -13.68 -8.50 5.06
N VAL A 85 -14.54 -9.10 5.89
CA VAL A 85 -14.20 -10.28 6.70
C VAL A 85 -14.59 -11.55 5.95
N ALA A 86 -14.12 -12.71 6.41
CA ALA A 86 -14.49 -13.97 5.77
C ALA A 86 -15.04 -14.99 6.76
N ILE A 87 -15.85 -15.91 6.21
CA ILE A 87 -16.19 -17.19 6.82
C ILE A 87 -15.27 -18.22 6.15
N PRO A 88 -14.27 -18.75 6.88
CA PRO A 88 -13.39 -19.79 6.39
C PRO A 88 -14.14 -21.06 5.92
N ASN A 89 -13.51 -21.81 5.01
CA ASN A 89 -14.10 -22.97 4.34
C ASN A 89 -14.57 -24.05 5.33
N GLU A 90 -13.86 -24.25 6.43
CA GLU A 90 -14.17 -25.23 7.48
C GLU A 90 -15.51 -24.98 8.19
N TYR A 91 -16.04 -23.75 8.15
CA TYR A 91 -17.32 -23.41 8.77
C TYR A 91 -18.52 -23.53 7.82
N LEU A 92 -18.30 -23.76 6.52
CA LEU A 92 -19.37 -23.73 5.53
C LEU A 92 -20.43 -24.81 5.76
N ARG A 93 -20.02 -26.02 6.14
CA ARG A 93 -20.95 -27.13 6.42
C ARG A 93 -21.92 -26.76 7.54
N ASP A 94 -21.38 -26.33 8.68
CA ASP A 94 -22.19 -25.97 9.85
C ASP A 94 -23.13 -24.79 9.58
N ILE A 95 -22.60 -23.75 8.93
CA ILE A 95 -23.38 -22.53 8.61
C ILE A 95 -24.45 -22.81 7.57
N SER A 96 -24.20 -23.73 6.63
CA SER A 96 -25.19 -24.15 5.63
C SER A 96 -26.34 -24.93 6.24
N VAL A 97 -26.06 -25.85 7.17
CA VAL A 97 -27.09 -26.75 7.73
C VAL A 97 -27.91 -26.03 8.81
N TYR A 98 -27.28 -25.20 9.64
CA TYR A 98 -27.92 -24.63 10.83
C TYR A 98 -28.03 -23.11 10.72
N VAL A 99 -29.24 -22.60 10.44
CA VAL A 99 -29.52 -21.15 10.32
C VAL A 99 -29.07 -20.36 11.55
N ASP A 100 -29.23 -20.94 12.74
CA ASP A 100 -28.82 -20.30 14.00
C ASP A 100 -27.30 -20.11 14.08
N ARG A 101 -26.50 -20.94 13.41
CA ARG A 101 -25.04 -20.77 13.35
C ARG A 101 -24.66 -19.52 12.57
N ALA A 102 -25.33 -19.24 11.46
CA ALA A 102 -25.13 -17.98 10.72
C ALA A 102 -25.52 -16.77 11.57
N MET A 103 -26.67 -16.83 12.24
CA MET A 103 -27.15 -15.76 13.12
C MET A 103 -26.17 -15.49 14.28
N SER A 104 -25.75 -16.53 15.01
CA SER A 104 -24.78 -16.40 16.09
C SER A 104 -23.45 -15.87 15.58
N TRP A 105 -22.98 -16.36 14.43
CA TRP A 105 -21.74 -15.86 13.83
C TRP A 105 -21.81 -14.36 13.54
N VAL A 106 -22.89 -13.86 12.92
CA VAL A 106 -23.03 -12.41 12.66
C VAL A 106 -23.10 -11.61 13.97
N LYS A 107 -23.86 -12.08 14.97
CA LYS A 107 -23.98 -11.43 16.28
C LYS A 107 -22.67 -11.39 17.07
N GLU A 108 -21.80 -12.38 16.90
CA GLU A 108 -20.56 -12.51 17.66
C GLU A 108 -19.34 -11.93 16.94
N LYS A 109 -19.31 -12.03 15.60
CA LYS A 109 -18.13 -11.71 14.79
C LYS A 109 -18.25 -10.41 14.01
N VAL A 110 -19.46 -9.87 13.85
CA VAL A 110 -19.69 -8.68 13.00
C VAL A 110 -20.40 -7.57 13.77
N GLN A 111 -21.61 -7.84 14.28
CA GLN A 111 -22.46 -6.83 14.91
C GLN A 111 -21.79 -6.02 16.05
N PRO A 112 -20.96 -6.61 16.95
CA PRO A 112 -20.36 -5.88 18.06
C PRO A 112 -19.36 -4.79 17.64
N PHE A 113 -18.89 -4.84 16.39
CA PHE A 113 -17.90 -3.90 15.87
C PHE A 113 -18.54 -2.73 15.11
N LEU A 114 -19.84 -2.79 14.84
CA LEU A 114 -20.56 -1.76 14.09
C LEU A 114 -21.10 -0.66 15.03
N PRO A 115 -21.17 0.61 14.57
CA PRO A 115 -20.61 1.14 13.32
C PRO A 115 -19.13 1.54 13.44
N GLY A 116 -18.48 1.22 14.58
CA GLY A 116 -17.11 1.68 14.89
C GLY A 116 -16.06 1.22 13.89
N THR A 117 -16.15 -0.01 13.42
CA THR A 117 -15.37 -0.58 12.31
C THR A 117 -16.27 -0.67 11.08
N ARG A 118 -15.79 -0.25 9.91
CA ARG A 118 -16.56 -0.29 8.67
C ARG A 118 -16.48 -1.67 8.02
N ILE A 119 -17.14 -2.66 8.63
CA ILE A 119 -17.30 -3.96 7.98
C ILE A 119 -18.31 -3.78 6.84
N ARG A 120 -17.85 -3.96 5.60
CA ARG A 120 -18.64 -3.74 4.37
C ARG A 120 -18.88 -5.00 3.56
N GLY A 121 -18.14 -6.06 3.84
CA GLY A 121 -18.25 -7.32 3.13
C GLY A 121 -18.10 -8.52 4.05
N ILE A 122 -18.81 -9.59 3.72
CA ILE A 122 -18.56 -10.94 4.22
C ILE A 122 -18.32 -11.84 3.00
N ALA A 123 -17.09 -12.34 2.88
CA ALA A 123 -16.74 -13.37 1.91
C ALA A 123 -17.05 -14.75 2.52
N VAL A 124 -18.00 -15.48 1.94
CA VAL A 124 -18.41 -16.80 2.40
C VAL A 124 -17.63 -17.85 1.62
N GLY A 125 -16.63 -18.44 2.28
CA GLY A 125 -15.67 -19.33 1.66
C GLY A 125 -14.65 -18.62 0.75
N ASN A 126 -13.70 -19.39 0.24
CA ASN A 126 -12.70 -18.96 -0.74
C ASN A 126 -12.38 -20.12 -1.69
N GLU A 127 -12.54 -19.89 -2.98
CA GLU A 127 -12.21 -20.84 -4.07
C GLU A 127 -12.85 -22.22 -3.92
N VAL A 128 -14.05 -22.29 -3.34
CA VAL A 128 -14.71 -23.56 -2.98
C VAL A 128 -15.15 -24.36 -4.22
N LEU A 129 -15.79 -23.68 -5.18
CA LEU A 129 -16.24 -24.33 -6.40
C LEU A 129 -15.07 -24.71 -7.29
N GLY A 130 -15.03 -25.98 -7.73
CA GLY A 130 -13.98 -26.53 -8.57
C GLY A 130 -12.75 -27.07 -7.81
N SER A 131 -12.72 -26.97 -6.48
CA SER A 131 -11.63 -27.48 -5.63
C SER A 131 -12.08 -28.57 -4.66
N ASP A 132 -13.21 -28.36 -3.96
CA ASP A 132 -13.74 -29.29 -2.95
C ASP A 132 -15.20 -29.67 -3.29
N PRO A 133 -15.44 -30.89 -3.80
CA PRO A 133 -16.78 -31.35 -4.15
C PRO A 133 -17.77 -31.36 -2.98
N GLU A 134 -17.31 -31.66 -1.76
CA GLU A 134 -18.20 -31.72 -0.59
C GLU A 134 -18.61 -30.31 -0.14
N LEU A 135 -17.65 -29.38 -0.06
CA LEU A 135 -17.93 -28.00 0.31
C LEU A 135 -18.72 -27.26 -0.78
N SER A 136 -18.52 -27.63 -2.05
CA SER A 136 -19.27 -27.06 -3.18
C SER A 136 -20.78 -27.26 -3.04
N GLN A 137 -21.23 -28.39 -2.48
CA GLN A 137 -22.65 -28.68 -2.27
C GLN A 137 -23.31 -27.82 -1.18
N VAL A 138 -22.53 -27.39 -0.19
CA VAL A 138 -23.04 -26.63 0.96
C VAL A 138 -22.82 -25.12 0.85
N LEU A 139 -22.02 -24.67 -0.12
CA LEU A 139 -21.66 -23.25 -0.28
C LEU A 139 -22.89 -22.33 -0.41
N PHE A 140 -23.84 -22.68 -1.28
CA PHE A 140 -25.04 -21.87 -1.48
C PHE A 140 -25.89 -21.74 -0.21
N GLY A 141 -26.05 -22.84 0.54
CA GLY A 141 -26.78 -22.82 1.81
C GLY A 141 -26.12 -21.90 2.84
N ALA A 142 -24.79 -21.94 2.93
CA ALA A 142 -24.04 -21.03 3.80
C ALA A 142 -24.22 -19.56 3.40
N ILE A 143 -24.05 -19.23 2.12
CA ILE A 143 -24.25 -17.87 1.58
C ILE A 143 -25.64 -17.34 1.93
N LYS A 144 -26.67 -18.14 1.66
CA LYS A 144 -28.06 -17.79 1.91
C LYS A 144 -28.33 -17.56 3.40
N ASN A 145 -27.81 -18.42 4.26
CA ASN A 145 -28.01 -18.29 5.71
C ASN A 145 -27.32 -17.05 6.29
N VAL A 146 -26.12 -16.71 5.80
CA VAL A 146 -25.40 -15.49 6.20
C VAL A 146 -26.17 -14.24 5.78
N TYR A 147 -26.64 -14.18 4.53
CA TYR A 147 -27.46 -13.05 4.08
C TYR A 147 -28.76 -12.93 4.90
N ASN A 148 -29.46 -14.04 5.13
CA ASN A 148 -30.69 -14.03 5.93
C ASN A 148 -30.45 -13.54 7.36
N ALA A 149 -29.30 -13.87 7.95
CA ALA A 149 -28.90 -13.36 9.26
C ALA A 149 -28.69 -11.84 9.22
N LEU A 150 -27.96 -11.33 8.24
CA LEU A 150 -27.79 -9.88 8.04
C LEU A 150 -29.12 -9.18 7.83
N ASP A 151 -30.01 -9.73 7.00
CA ASP A 151 -31.30 -9.13 6.69
C ASP A 151 -32.21 -9.03 7.92
N ARG A 152 -32.29 -10.12 8.70
CA ARG A 152 -33.01 -10.14 9.99
C ARG A 152 -32.45 -9.16 11.02
N LEU A 153 -31.14 -8.89 10.96
CA LEU A 153 -30.45 -7.91 11.81
C LEU A 153 -30.47 -6.50 11.20
N GLN A 154 -31.12 -6.31 10.05
CA GLN A 154 -31.19 -5.05 9.31
C GLN A 154 -29.80 -4.52 8.87
N LEU A 155 -28.85 -5.42 8.62
CA LEU A 155 -27.49 -5.11 8.16
C LEU A 155 -27.27 -5.39 6.66
N SER A 156 -28.23 -6.03 5.98
CA SER A 156 -28.15 -6.40 4.55
C SER A 156 -27.99 -5.20 3.60
N HIS A 157 -28.40 -4.01 4.04
CA HIS A 157 -28.24 -2.76 3.28
C HIS A 157 -26.84 -2.12 3.42
N GLU A 158 -26.04 -2.60 4.38
CA GLU A 158 -24.73 -2.04 4.73
C GLU A 158 -23.57 -2.99 4.41
N ILE A 159 -23.82 -4.30 4.41
CA ILE A 159 -22.82 -5.36 4.30
C ILE A 159 -23.13 -6.26 3.09
N GLU A 160 -22.21 -6.30 2.13
CA GLU A 160 -22.29 -7.14 0.94
C GLU A 160 -21.89 -8.59 1.28
N VAL A 161 -22.68 -9.56 0.83
CA VAL A 161 -22.32 -10.98 0.90
C VAL A 161 -21.76 -11.41 -0.44
N SER A 162 -20.58 -12.03 -0.45
CA SER A 162 -19.89 -12.48 -1.65
C SER A 162 -19.30 -13.89 -1.46
N THR A 163 -18.86 -14.52 -2.54
CA THR A 163 -18.01 -15.72 -2.49
C THR A 163 -16.93 -15.62 -3.59
N PRO A 164 -15.64 -15.53 -3.22
CA PRO A 164 -14.52 -15.53 -4.17
C PRO A 164 -14.32 -16.88 -4.87
N HIS A 165 -14.18 -16.86 -6.19
CA HIS A 165 -13.90 -18.04 -7.01
C HIS A 165 -12.48 -17.99 -7.58
N SER A 166 -11.85 -19.14 -7.82
CA SER A 166 -10.67 -19.23 -8.68
C SER A 166 -11.08 -19.36 -10.14
N GLU A 167 -10.14 -19.19 -11.06
CA GLU A 167 -10.36 -19.44 -12.49
C GLU A 167 -10.67 -20.92 -12.80
N ALA A 168 -10.51 -21.84 -11.83
CA ALA A 168 -10.84 -23.26 -11.98
C ALA A 168 -12.34 -23.53 -12.18
N VAL A 169 -13.20 -22.53 -11.97
CA VAL A 169 -14.63 -22.60 -12.28
C VAL A 169 -14.91 -22.54 -13.79
N PHE A 170 -13.96 -22.06 -14.60
CA PHE A 170 -14.12 -21.91 -16.05
C PHE A 170 -13.68 -23.18 -16.80
N ALA A 171 -14.41 -23.52 -17.86
CA ALA A 171 -14.07 -24.61 -18.78
C ALA A 171 -12.94 -24.22 -19.73
N ASN A 172 -12.91 -22.94 -20.10
CA ASN A 172 -11.97 -22.30 -21.01
C ASN A 172 -11.97 -20.80 -20.72
N SER A 173 -10.90 -20.10 -21.06
CA SER A 173 -10.79 -18.65 -20.87
C SER A 173 -10.19 -17.92 -22.08
N PHE A 174 -9.81 -18.66 -23.13
CA PHE A 174 -9.22 -18.10 -24.35
C PHE A 174 -9.92 -18.61 -25.63
N PRO A 175 -10.29 -17.72 -26.57
CA PRO A 175 -10.33 -16.26 -26.41
C PRO A 175 -11.39 -15.86 -25.35
N PRO A 176 -11.31 -14.67 -24.71
CA PRO A 176 -12.19 -14.30 -23.60
C PRO A 176 -13.68 -14.50 -23.86
N SER A 177 -14.17 -14.15 -25.06
CA SER A 177 -15.59 -14.26 -25.44
C SER A 177 -16.12 -15.70 -25.57
N SER A 178 -15.24 -16.69 -25.50
CA SER A 178 -15.60 -18.11 -25.53
C SER A 178 -15.80 -18.68 -24.12
N CYS A 179 -15.38 -17.99 -23.07
CA CYS A 179 -15.35 -18.50 -21.71
C CYS A 179 -16.75 -18.93 -21.23
N THR A 180 -16.84 -20.13 -20.66
CA THR A 180 -18.01 -20.64 -19.95
C THR A 180 -17.59 -21.25 -18.61
N PHE A 181 -18.54 -21.39 -17.69
CA PHE A 181 -18.32 -22.24 -16.51
C PHE A 181 -18.19 -23.71 -16.93
N LYS A 182 -17.44 -24.51 -16.16
CA LYS A 182 -17.44 -25.97 -16.30
C LYS A 182 -18.85 -26.52 -16.05
N GLU A 183 -19.20 -27.60 -16.74
CA GLU A 183 -20.54 -28.18 -16.68
C GLU A 183 -20.89 -28.69 -15.27
N ASP A 184 -19.93 -29.33 -14.60
CA ASP A 184 -20.04 -29.83 -13.22
C ASP A 184 -20.11 -28.69 -12.18
N VAL A 185 -19.54 -27.52 -12.48
CA VAL A 185 -19.62 -26.32 -11.63
C VAL A 185 -20.92 -25.54 -11.89
N LEU A 186 -21.40 -25.48 -13.13
CA LEU A 186 -22.52 -24.63 -13.55
C LEU A 186 -23.80 -24.91 -12.76
N GLY A 187 -24.07 -26.19 -12.47
CA GLY A 187 -25.23 -26.60 -11.67
C GLY A 187 -25.24 -26.02 -10.25
N LEU A 188 -24.07 -25.88 -9.63
CA LEU A 188 -23.89 -25.29 -8.30
C LEU A 188 -23.74 -23.77 -8.34
N MET A 189 -23.20 -23.24 -9.43
CA MET A 189 -23.00 -21.81 -9.65
C MET A 189 -24.33 -21.08 -9.87
N LYS A 190 -25.27 -21.63 -10.66
CA LYS A 190 -26.53 -20.96 -11.00
C LYS A 190 -27.35 -20.50 -9.79
N PRO A 191 -27.61 -21.33 -8.76
CA PRO A 191 -28.30 -20.88 -7.55
C PRO A 191 -27.62 -19.69 -6.85
N ILE A 192 -26.28 -19.66 -6.84
CA ILE A 192 -25.50 -18.55 -6.28
C ILE A 192 -25.68 -17.29 -7.13
N LEU A 193 -25.57 -17.39 -8.46
CA LEU A 193 -25.75 -16.27 -9.38
C LEU A 193 -27.19 -15.72 -9.35
N ASP A 194 -28.21 -16.58 -9.28
CA ASP A 194 -29.60 -16.18 -9.11
C ASP A 194 -29.79 -15.35 -7.84
N PHE A 195 -29.19 -15.80 -6.74
CA PHE A 195 -29.28 -15.12 -5.47
C PHE A 195 -28.51 -13.80 -5.46
N PHE A 196 -27.28 -13.79 -5.97
CA PHE A 196 -26.47 -12.58 -6.10
C PHE A 196 -27.11 -11.54 -7.02
N SER A 197 -27.77 -11.97 -8.08
CA SER A 197 -28.56 -11.08 -8.93
C SER A 197 -29.72 -10.43 -8.17
N GLN A 198 -30.42 -11.18 -7.30
CA GLN A 198 -31.51 -10.66 -6.46
C GLN A 198 -31.03 -9.66 -5.42
N ILE A 199 -29.89 -9.90 -4.78
CA ILE A 199 -29.36 -9.03 -3.71
C ILE A 199 -28.41 -7.93 -4.24
N GLY A 200 -28.11 -7.93 -5.54
CA GLY A 200 -27.23 -6.95 -6.19
C GLY A 200 -25.74 -7.13 -5.91
N SER A 201 -25.31 -8.32 -5.50
CA SER A 201 -23.91 -8.66 -5.24
C SER A 201 -23.16 -9.00 -6.54
N PRO A 202 -21.90 -8.58 -6.72
CA PRO A 202 -21.11 -8.92 -7.90
C PRO A 202 -20.55 -10.35 -7.85
N PHE A 203 -20.14 -10.85 -9.01
CA PHE A 203 -19.33 -12.05 -9.12
C PHE A 203 -17.87 -11.74 -8.74
N TYR A 204 -17.30 -12.52 -7.83
CA TYR A 204 -15.92 -12.35 -7.39
C TYR A 204 -15.00 -13.42 -7.98
N ILE A 205 -13.89 -12.97 -8.57
CA ILE A 205 -12.88 -13.85 -9.19
C ILE A 205 -11.48 -13.51 -8.69
N ASN A 206 -10.69 -14.53 -8.38
CA ASN A 206 -9.26 -14.45 -8.17
C ASN A 206 -8.60 -14.54 -9.56
N ALA A 207 -8.03 -13.43 -10.03
CA ALA A 207 -7.51 -13.28 -11.39
C ALA A 207 -5.98 -13.16 -11.34
N TYR A 208 -5.27 -14.23 -11.69
CA TYR A 208 -3.81 -14.30 -11.53
C TYR A 208 -3.09 -14.56 -12.86
N PRO A 209 -2.78 -13.51 -13.64
CA PRO A 209 -1.89 -13.60 -14.80
C PRO A 209 -0.55 -14.28 -14.49
N PHE A 210 -0.04 -14.11 -13.27
CA PHE A 210 1.15 -14.82 -12.79
C PHE A 210 1.00 -16.34 -12.87
N LEU A 211 -0.12 -16.90 -12.39
CA LEU A 211 -0.33 -18.34 -12.37
C LEU A 211 -0.48 -18.91 -13.79
N SER A 212 -1.20 -18.20 -14.66
CA SER A 212 -1.31 -18.56 -16.08
C SER A 212 0.07 -18.59 -16.74
N TYR A 213 0.86 -17.51 -16.61
CA TYR A 213 2.21 -17.43 -17.17
C TYR A 213 3.16 -18.48 -16.58
N LYS A 214 3.13 -18.70 -15.26
CA LYS A 214 3.95 -19.71 -14.58
C LYS A 214 3.71 -21.11 -15.15
N ASN A 215 2.46 -21.43 -15.49
CA ASN A 215 2.07 -22.75 -15.98
C ASN A 215 2.33 -22.92 -17.49
N GLU A 216 2.24 -21.85 -18.28
CA GLU A 216 2.46 -21.89 -19.74
C GLU A 216 3.42 -20.79 -20.24
N PRO A 217 4.67 -20.73 -19.75
CA PRO A 217 5.59 -19.63 -20.04
C PRO A 217 6.07 -19.59 -21.50
N GLU A 218 5.95 -20.71 -22.23
CA GLU A 218 6.29 -20.80 -23.66
C GLU A 218 5.17 -20.28 -24.58
N HIS A 219 3.93 -20.23 -24.08
CA HIS A 219 2.75 -19.86 -24.88
C HIS A 219 2.20 -18.47 -24.53
N ILE A 220 2.50 -17.97 -23.33
CA ILE A 220 2.03 -16.66 -22.86
C ILE A 220 3.19 -15.67 -22.92
N ASP A 221 3.05 -14.61 -23.72
CA ASP A 221 3.99 -13.50 -23.69
C ASP A 221 4.00 -12.84 -22.30
N ILE A 222 5.16 -12.82 -21.65
CA ILE A 222 5.31 -12.19 -20.33
C ILE A 222 4.93 -10.71 -20.35
N ASN A 223 5.15 -10.01 -21.47
CA ASN A 223 4.77 -8.60 -21.60
C ASN A 223 3.26 -8.40 -21.54
N TYR A 224 2.49 -9.34 -22.13
CA TYR A 224 1.04 -9.36 -22.05
C TYR A 224 0.54 -9.59 -20.61
N ALA A 225 1.22 -10.45 -19.85
CA ALA A 225 0.92 -10.68 -18.44
C ALA A 225 1.32 -9.51 -17.52
N LEU A 226 2.36 -8.74 -17.89
CA LEU A 226 2.93 -7.64 -17.10
C LEU A 226 2.43 -6.24 -17.48
N PHE A 227 1.44 -6.12 -18.37
CA PHE A 227 0.94 -4.85 -18.93
C PHE A 227 2.03 -4.03 -19.66
N LEU A 228 3.05 -4.69 -20.19
CA LEU A 228 4.08 -4.07 -21.02
C LEU A 228 3.65 -4.05 -22.49
N SER A 229 4.38 -3.33 -23.34
CA SER A 229 4.07 -3.30 -24.77
C SER A 229 4.18 -4.69 -25.38
N ASN A 230 3.13 -5.13 -26.07
CA ASN A 230 3.03 -6.45 -26.71
C ASN A 230 2.02 -6.39 -27.87
N ALA A 231 1.88 -7.47 -28.62
CA ALA A 231 0.93 -7.55 -29.73
C ALA A 231 -0.55 -7.60 -29.28
N GLY A 232 -0.80 -7.94 -28.02
CA GLY A 232 -2.11 -8.22 -27.45
C GLY A 232 -2.75 -9.46 -28.05
N ILE A 233 -4.01 -9.68 -27.70
CA ILE A 233 -4.85 -10.72 -28.30
C ILE A 233 -6.06 -10.07 -28.97
N HIS A 234 -6.39 -10.55 -30.17
CA HIS A 234 -7.61 -10.17 -30.87
C HIS A 234 -8.67 -11.27 -30.67
N ASP A 235 -9.82 -10.88 -30.15
CA ASP A 235 -10.96 -11.76 -29.97
C ASP A 235 -11.90 -11.64 -31.17
N ALA A 236 -11.81 -12.59 -32.09
CA ALA A 236 -12.51 -12.55 -33.37
C ALA A 236 -14.05 -12.50 -33.25
N LYS A 237 -14.63 -13.01 -32.17
CA LYS A 237 -16.09 -13.04 -31.98
C LYS A 237 -16.62 -11.68 -31.54
N THR A 238 -15.85 -10.95 -30.73
CA THR A 238 -16.25 -9.63 -30.21
C THR A 238 -15.61 -8.46 -30.92
N ASP A 239 -14.62 -8.74 -31.78
CA ASP A 239 -13.73 -7.75 -32.41
C ASP A 239 -13.02 -6.84 -31.39
N LEU A 240 -12.80 -7.36 -30.19
CA LEU A 240 -12.10 -6.65 -29.12
C LEU A 240 -10.61 -7.02 -29.12
N HIS A 241 -9.78 -6.01 -28.85
CA HIS A 241 -8.35 -6.19 -28.64
C HIS A 241 -8.04 -6.03 -27.14
N TYR A 242 -7.27 -6.98 -26.62
CA TYR A 242 -6.80 -6.96 -25.23
C TYR A 242 -5.29 -6.80 -25.24
N ASP A 243 -4.81 -5.69 -24.70
CA ASP A 243 -3.37 -5.38 -24.57
C ASP A 243 -2.75 -5.97 -23.30
N ASN A 244 -3.56 -6.55 -22.41
CA ASN A 244 -3.09 -7.17 -21.17
C ASN A 244 -3.99 -8.34 -20.72
N MET A 245 -3.37 -9.33 -20.07
CA MET A 245 -4.04 -10.55 -19.62
C MET A 245 -5.08 -10.30 -18.54
N PHE A 246 -4.84 -9.34 -17.64
CA PHE A 246 -5.75 -9.04 -16.54
C PHE A 246 -7.14 -8.61 -17.01
N ASP A 247 -7.21 -7.69 -17.99
CA ASP A 247 -8.48 -7.27 -18.58
C ASP A 247 -9.17 -8.42 -19.33
N ALA A 248 -8.39 -9.27 -20.02
CA ALA A 248 -8.90 -10.46 -20.70
C ALA A 248 -9.50 -11.49 -19.73
N THR A 249 -8.87 -11.74 -18.58
CA THR A 249 -9.40 -12.65 -17.53
C THR A 249 -10.72 -12.12 -16.96
N ILE A 250 -10.84 -10.82 -16.73
CA ILE A 250 -12.09 -10.21 -16.26
C ILE A 250 -13.20 -10.35 -17.30
N ASP A 251 -12.87 -10.14 -18.58
CA ASP A 251 -13.85 -10.26 -19.67
C ASP A 251 -14.21 -11.71 -19.99
N ALA A 252 -13.31 -12.66 -19.74
CA ALA A 252 -13.64 -14.08 -19.71
C ALA A 252 -14.68 -14.39 -18.62
N ALA A 253 -14.55 -13.82 -17.42
CA ALA A 253 -15.58 -13.95 -16.38
C ALA A 253 -16.92 -13.33 -16.81
N TYR A 254 -16.91 -12.15 -17.45
CA TYR A 254 -18.13 -11.56 -18.02
C TYR A 254 -18.77 -12.43 -19.10
N ALA A 255 -17.96 -13.04 -19.98
CA ALA A 255 -18.46 -13.95 -21.01
C ALA A 255 -19.09 -15.21 -20.40
N ALA A 256 -18.49 -15.80 -19.36
CA ALA A 256 -19.07 -16.95 -18.65
C ALA A 256 -20.40 -16.59 -17.98
N LEU A 257 -20.49 -15.42 -17.35
CA LEU A 257 -21.74 -14.90 -16.77
C LEU A 257 -22.80 -14.69 -17.86
N GLU A 258 -22.42 -14.12 -19.00
CA GLU A 258 -23.34 -13.90 -20.13
C GLU A 258 -23.86 -15.22 -20.70
N ALA A 259 -22.99 -16.21 -20.90
CA ALA A 259 -23.37 -17.56 -21.32
C ALA A 259 -24.29 -18.27 -20.30
N ALA A 260 -24.13 -17.97 -19.01
CA ALA A 260 -25.00 -18.49 -17.95
C ALA A 260 -26.32 -17.71 -17.77
N GLY A 261 -26.52 -16.59 -18.47
CA GLY A 261 -27.74 -15.75 -18.41
C GLY A 261 -27.66 -14.52 -17.50
N TYR A 262 -26.48 -14.19 -16.98
CA TYR A 262 -26.24 -13.12 -15.99
C TYR A 262 -25.39 -11.97 -16.54
N GLY A 263 -25.51 -11.62 -17.83
CA GLY A 263 -24.65 -10.62 -18.49
C GLY A 263 -24.67 -9.19 -17.90
N LYS A 264 -25.62 -8.89 -16.99
CA LYS A 264 -25.72 -7.62 -16.24
C LYS A 264 -24.97 -7.64 -14.90
N MET A 265 -24.57 -8.81 -14.41
CA MET A 265 -23.85 -8.95 -13.15
C MET A 265 -22.45 -8.35 -13.28
N ALA A 266 -22.06 -7.50 -12.33
CA ALA A 266 -20.72 -6.92 -12.30
C ALA A 266 -19.69 -7.96 -11.82
N VAL A 267 -18.46 -7.84 -12.29
CA VAL A 267 -17.31 -8.63 -11.82
C VAL A 267 -16.42 -7.77 -10.92
N ARG A 268 -15.95 -8.34 -9.82
CA ARG A 268 -14.94 -7.75 -8.94
C ARG A 268 -13.79 -8.74 -8.72
N VAL A 269 -12.57 -8.24 -8.71
CA VAL A 269 -11.39 -9.10 -8.49
C VAL A 269 -11.13 -9.20 -6.98
N SER A 270 -11.27 -10.40 -6.41
CA SER A 270 -11.00 -10.68 -4.99
C SER A 270 -9.51 -10.81 -4.70
N GLU A 271 -8.73 -11.25 -5.67
CA GLU A 271 -7.29 -11.42 -5.55
C GLU A 271 -6.60 -11.30 -6.89
N THR A 272 -5.45 -10.65 -6.90
CA THR A 272 -4.53 -10.62 -8.04
C THR A 272 -3.17 -10.14 -7.56
N GLY A 273 -2.09 -10.72 -8.08
CA GLY A 273 -0.75 -10.40 -7.61
C GLY A 273 0.32 -11.14 -8.39
N TRP A 274 1.57 -10.93 -8.02
CA TRP A 274 2.72 -11.54 -8.66
C TRP A 274 3.84 -11.76 -7.63
N ALA A 275 4.35 -12.98 -7.55
CA ALA A 275 5.37 -13.35 -6.57
C ALA A 275 6.76 -12.80 -6.92
N SER A 276 7.46 -12.23 -5.94
CA SER A 276 8.79 -11.63 -6.10
C SER A 276 9.96 -12.63 -6.05
N ALA A 277 9.69 -13.87 -5.66
CA ALA A 277 10.63 -14.97 -5.68
C ALA A 277 9.84 -16.28 -5.79
N GLY A 278 10.46 -17.35 -6.28
CA GLY A 278 9.85 -18.67 -6.40
C GLY A 278 10.91 -19.76 -6.54
N ASP A 279 10.46 -21.01 -6.61
CA ASP A 279 11.32 -22.16 -6.90
C ASP A 279 11.84 -22.10 -8.36
N GLU A 280 12.85 -22.91 -8.70
CA GLU A 280 13.47 -22.90 -10.04
C GLU A 280 12.48 -23.15 -11.19
N ASN A 281 11.39 -23.88 -10.92
CA ASN A 281 10.34 -24.18 -11.89
C ASN A 281 9.19 -23.15 -11.89
N GLU A 282 9.25 -22.09 -11.09
CA GLU A 282 8.22 -21.05 -11.01
C GLU A 282 8.54 -19.89 -11.94
N ALA A 283 8.40 -20.16 -13.24
CA ALA A 283 8.70 -19.19 -14.29
C ALA A 283 8.03 -17.82 -14.02
N GLY A 284 8.83 -16.77 -14.11
CA GLY A 284 8.38 -15.39 -13.92
C GLY A 284 8.35 -14.90 -12.46
N ALA A 285 8.56 -15.75 -11.45
CA ALA A 285 8.59 -15.35 -10.05
C ALA A 285 9.89 -14.60 -9.69
N THR A 286 9.95 -13.31 -10.05
CA THR A 286 11.12 -12.46 -9.81
C THR A 286 10.71 -11.10 -9.24
N LEU A 287 11.63 -10.46 -8.52
CA LEU A 287 11.42 -9.13 -7.96
C LEU A 287 11.08 -8.10 -9.04
N HIS A 288 11.75 -8.19 -10.19
CA HIS A 288 11.50 -7.31 -11.33
C HIS A 288 10.07 -7.45 -11.86
N ASN A 289 9.60 -8.68 -12.07
CA ASN A 289 8.26 -8.95 -12.60
C ASN A 289 7.18 -8.58 -11.57
N ALA A 290 7.38 -8.91 -10.29
CA ALA A 290 6.45 -8.56 -9.22
C ALA A 290 6.28 -7.04 -9.09
N ARG A 291 7.39 -6.29 -9.12
CA ARG A 291 7.36 -4.83 -9.14
C ARG A 291 6.64 -4.30 -10.36
N THR A 292 6.93 -4.83 -11.54
CA THR A 292 6.35 -4.39 -12.81
C THR A 292 4.84 -4.63 -12.83
N TYR A 293 4.40 -5.84 -12.49
CA TYR A 293 2.99 -6.21 -12.44
C TYR A 293 2.23 -5.31 -11.47
N ASN A 294 2.66 -5.23 -10.21
CA ASN A 294 1.94 -4.49 -9.18
C ASN A 294 1.94 -2.98 -9.41
N TYR A 295 3.04 -2.41 -9.96
CA TYR A 295 3.07 -1.01 -10.39
C TYR A 295 2.08 -0.73 -11.52
N ASN A 296 2.09 -1.56 -12.56
CA ASN A 296 1.22 -1.37 -13.72
C ASN A 296 -0.24 -1.64 -13.41
N LEU A 297 -0.55 -2.66 -12.60
CA LEU A 297 -1.88 -2.93 -12.07
C LEU A 297 -2.40 -1.71 -11.29
N ARG A 298 -1.60 -1.16 -10.37
CA ARG A 298 -1.97 0.05 -9.62
C ARG A 298 -2.29 1.22 -10.56
N LYS A 299 -1.44 1.46 -11.57
CA LYS A 299 -1.68 2.47 -12.61
C LYS A 299 -2.98 2.19 -13.38
N ARG A 300 -3.23 0.93 -13.76
CA ARG A 300 -4.43 0.47 -14.48
C ARG A 300 -5.71 0.72 -13.68
N LEU A 301 -5.71 0.40 -12.39
CA LEU A 301 -6.85 0.61 -11.49
C LEU A 301 -7.11 2.10 -11.26
N PHE A 302 -6.07 2.94 -11.18
CA PHE A 302 -6.24 4.38 -11.01
C PHE A 302 -6.69 5.13 -12.26
N LYS A 303 -6.68 4.50 -13.45
CA LYS A 303 -7.37 5.04 -14.63
C LYS A 303 -8.89 5.12 -14.44
N LYS A 304 -9.46 4.38 -13.48
CA LYS A 304 -10.92 4.32 -13.22
C LYS A 304 -11.72 4.01 -14.49
N LYS A 305 -11.21 3.08 -15.29
CA LYS A 305 -11.85 2.59 -16.53
C LYS A 305 -12.21 1.11 -16.39
N GLY A 306 -13.25 0.70 -17.10
CA GLY A 306 -13.56 -0.72 -17.28
C GLY A 306 -12.64 -1.42 -18.26
N THR A 307 -12.96 -2.66 -18.56
CA THR A 307 -12.28 -3.54 -19.53
C THR A 307 -12.76 -3.26 -20.96
N PRO A 308 -12.14 -3.84 -22.01
CA PRO A 308 -12.63 -3.72 -23.39
C PRO A 308 -14.12 -4.08 -23.57
N LEU A 309 -14.61 -5.17 -22.96
CA LEU A 309 -16.00 -5.62 -23.07
C LEU A 309 -16.96 -4.81 -22.18
N ARG A 310 -16.49 -4.26 -21.05
CA ARG A 310 -17.30 -3.48 -20.10
C ARG A 310 -16.65 -2.13 -19.76
N PRO A 311 -16.44 -1.22 -20.73
CA PRO A 311 -15.61 -0.02 -20.55
C PRO A 311 -16.16 0.99 -19.53
N LYS A 312 -17.47 0.92 -19.25
CA LYS A 312 -18.19 1.81 -18.32
C LYS A 312 -18.24 1.29 -16.88
N ILE A 313 -17.89 0.03 -16.64
CA ILE A 313 -17.88 -0.56 -15.29
C ILE A 313 -16.44 -0.54 -14.81
N MET A 314 -16.12 0.35 -13.87
CA MET A 314 -14.76 0.47 -13.34
C MET A 314 -14.27 -0.85 -12.76
N VAL A 315 -13.06 -1.25 -13.13
CA VAL A 315 -12.42 -2.43 -12.51
C VAL A 315 -12.08 -2.10 -11.06
N GLN A 316 -12.47 -3.02 -10.16
CA GLN A 316 -12.16 -2.98 -8.74
C GLN A 316 -11.43 -4.28 -8.39
N ALA A 317 -10.30 -4.16 -7.69
CA ALA A 317 -9.48 -5.32 -7.34
C ALA A 317 -8.86 -5.19 -5.94
N TYR A 318 -8.77 -6.32 -5.23
CA TYR A 318 -7.87 -6.46 -4.09
C TYR A 318 -6.55 -7.09 -4.54
N VAL A 319 -5.45 -6.38 -4.30
CA VAL A 319 -4.10 -6.89 -4.59
C VAL A 319 -3.70 -7.94 -3.54
N PHE A 320 -3.14 -9.05 -3.99
CA PHE A 320 -2.61 -10.12 -3.16
C PHE A 320 -1.06 -10.03 -3.16
N SER A 321 -0.42 -9.76 -2.03
CA SER A 321 -0.99 -9.47 -0.69
C SER A 321 -0.23 -8.35 0.04
N LEU A 322 -0.72 -7.98 1.23
CA LEU A 322 -0.12 -6.93 2.03
C LEU A 322 1.30 -7.30 2.48
N PHE A 323 1.51 -8.53 2.96
CA PHE A 323 2.79 -8.97 3.50
C PHE A 323 3.29 -10.24 2.84
N ASN A 324 4.61 -10.45 2.86
CA ASN A 324 5.18 -11.77 2.67
C ASN A 324 4.76 -12.64 3.86
N GLU A 325 4.14 -13.78 3.57
CA GLU A 325 3.55 -14.66 4.58
C GLU A 325 4.42 -15.92 4.75
N ASN A 326 5.38 -15.87 5.69
CA ASN A 326 6.45 -16.86 5.81
C ASN A 326 6.00 -18.29 6.14
N LEU A 327 4.78 -18.47 6.66
CA LEU A 327 4.22 -19.78 6.99
C LEU A 327 3.27 -20.33 5.92
N LYS A 328 3.10 -19.65 4.77
CA LYS A 328 2.28 -20.19 3.68
C LYS A 328 2.89 -21.51 3.16
N PRO A 329 2.09 -22.59 3.12
CA PRO A 329 2.55 -23.87 2.60
C PRO A 329 2.67 -23.82 1.07
N GLY A 330 3.31 -24.82 0.49
CA GLY A 330 3.46 -24.94 -0.97
C GLY A 330 4.76 -24.31 -1.50
N PRO A 331 4.78 -23.98 -2.80
CA PRO A 331 5.98 -23.45 -3.48
C PRO A 331 6.53 -22.18 -2.85
N THR A 332 7.77 -21.82 -3.19
CA THR A 332 8.39 -20.60 -2.67
C THR A 332 7.66 -19.32 -3.04
N SER A 333 6.99 -19.27 -4.19
CA SER A 333 6.16 -18.12 -4.58
C SER A 333 5.09 -17.74 -3.57
N GLU A 334 4.47 -18.71 -2.91
CA GLU A 334 3.40 -18.49 -1.93
C GLU A 334 3.82 -17.59 -0.76
N ARG A 335 5.13 -17.58 -0.43
CA ARG A 335 5.69 -16.78 0.67
C ARG A 335 6.15 -15.38 0.22
N HIS A 336 6.03 -15.04 -1.06
CA HIS A 336 6.68 -13.88 -1.68
C HIS A 336 5.73 -12.98 -2.51
N PHE A 337 4.43 -12.94 -2.17
CA PHE A 337 3.44 -12.04 -2.80
C PHE A 337 3.33 -10.64 -2.18
N GLY A 338 3.98 -10.41 -1.05
CA GLY A 338 3.81 -9.21 -0.23
C GLY A 338 4.32 -7.94 -0.87
N LEU A 339 3.49 -6.89 -0.87
CA LEU A 339 3.92 -5.53 -1.19
C LEU A 339 4.79 -4.91 -0.08
N PHE A 340 4.67 -5.43 1.15
CA PHE A 340 5.49 -5.08 2.30
C PHE A 340 6.19 -6.31 2.87
N LYS A 341 7.36 -6.09 3.47
CA LYS A 341 8.06 -7.08 4.28
C LYS A 341 7.38 -7.19 5.65
N ALA A 342 7.75 -8.22 6.41
CA ALA A 342 7.19 -8.48 7.73
C ALA A 342 7.39 -7.33 8.75
N ASP A 343 8.40 -6.48 8.57
CA ASP A 343 8.63 -5.29 9.39
C ASP A 343 7.78 -4.06 8.97
N GLY A 344 6.98 -4.19 7.91
CA GLY A 344 6.16 -3.11 7.35
C GLY A 344 6.90 -2.18 6.38
N SER A 345 8.19 -2.39 6.12
CA SER A 345 8.90 -1.72 5.03
C SER A 345 8.41 -2.22 3.67
N ILE A 346 8.58 -1.43 2.61
CA ILE A 346 8.17 -1.84 1.26
C ILE A 346 9.05 -3.01 0.76
N SER A 347 8.43 -3.98 0.09
CA SER A 347 9.18 -5.05 -0.60
C SER A 347 9.89 -4.51 -1.84
N TYR A 348 9.22 -3.64 -2.58
CA TYR A 348 9.71 -2.98 -3.78
C TYR A 348 8.87 -1.72 -4.05
N ASP A 349 9.49 -0.71 -4.65
CA ASP A 349 8.82 0.58 -4.86
C ASP A 349 7.81 0.52 -6.00
N ILE A 350 6.53 0.62 -5.64
CA ILE A 350 5.40 0.87 -6.56
C ILE A 350 4.66 2.18 -6.23
N GLY A 351 5.28 3.07 -5.44
CA GLY A 351 4.74 4.31 -4.92
C GLY A 351 3.85 4.16 -3.68
N LEU A 352 4.08 3.12 -2.86
CA LEU A 352 3.46 2.95 -1.54
C LEU A 352 4.42 3.42 -0.44
N THR A 353 3.86 3.90 0.66
CA THR A 353 4.62 4.32 1.85
C THR A 353 4.58 3.19 2.87
N GLY A 354 5.75 2.66 3.25
CA GLY A 354 5.92 1.65 4.30
C GLY A 354 5.91 2.24 5.71
N LEU A 355 5.94 1.37 6.71
CA LEU A 355 6.28 1.74 8.08
C LEU A 355 7.74 2.20 8.11
N LYS A 356 8.01 3.29 8.82
CA LYS A 356 9.37 3.69 9.14
C LYS A 356 9.84 2.86 10.35
N PRO A 357 11.07 2.35 10.37
CA PRO A 357 11.62 1.68 11.54
C PRO A 357 11.54 2.62 12.75
N SER A 358 10.79 2.25 13.77
CA SER A 358 10.77 2.97 15.04
C SER A 358 11.93 2.51 15.91
N SER A 359 13.15 2.90 15.56
CA SER A 359 14.32 2.82 16.45
C SER A 359 14.45 4.11 17.29
N ALA A 360 13.33 4.54 17.88
CA ALA A 360 13.36 5.48 18.99
C ALA A 360 13.09 4.70 20.28
N SER A 361 14.11 4.56 21.13
CA SER A 361 13.85 4.30 22.56
C SER A 361 12.89 5.39 23.05
N PRO A 362 11.93 5.09 23.94
CA PRO A 362 11.18 6.13 24.62
C PRO A 362 12.17 6.84 25.55
N SER A 363 12.86 7.85 25.03
CA SER A 363 13.62 8.75 25.88
C SER A 363 12.60 9.47 26.76
N LEU A 364 12.62 9.17 28.05
CA LEU A 364 11.84 9.86 29.09
C LEU A 364 12.31 11.32 29.30
N LEU A 365 12.83 11.97 28.24
CA LEU A 365 13.46 13.28 28.29
C LEU A 365 12.75 14.36 27.46
N SER A 366 11.60 14.09 26.83
CA SER A 366 10.83 15.17 26.16
C SER A 366 9.60 15.67 26.92
N LEU A 367 9.14 15.00 27.99
CA LEU A 367 7.99 15.50 28.74
C LEU A 367 8.32 16.74 29.61
N ASN A 368 9.59 16.97 29.95
CA ASN A 368 9.97 18.12 30.78
C ASN A 368 10.43 19.35 29.97
N ALA A 369 10.86 19.17 28.72
CA ALA A 369 11.30 20.29 27.87
C ALA A 369 10.12 20.96 27.14
N MET A 370 9.10 20.19 26.72
CA MET A 370 7.89 20.75 26.10
C MET A 370 7.06 21.57 27.09
N VAL A 371 6.87 21.07 28.32
CA VAL A 371 6.07 21.78 29.33
C VAL A 371 6.76 23.05 29.83
N PHE A 372 8.09 23.12 29.84
CA PHE A 372 8.83 24.31 30.27
C PHE A 372 8.73 25.46 29.26
N TRP A 373 8.78 25.16 27.95
CA TRP A 373 8.68 26.18 26.90
C TRP A 373 7.24 26.68 26.69
N ASP A 374 6.24 25.80 26.81
CA ASP A 374 4.83 26.21 26.74
C ASP A 374 4.43 27.10 27.93
N VAL A 375 4.93 26.81 29.14
CA VAL A 375 4.69 27.65 30.32
C VAL A 375 5.48 28.97 30.25
N LEU A 376 6.72 28.96 29.73
CA LEU A 376 7.53 30.18 29.58
C LEU A 376 6.96 31.13 28.52
N LEU A 377 6.43 30.62 27.41
CA LEU A 377 5.76 31.42 26.37
C LEU A 377 4.40 31.95 26.84
N LEU A 378 3.66 31.18 27.65
CA LEU A 378 2.46 31.70 28.32
C LEU A 378 2.82 32.85 29.29
N PHE A 379 3.91 32.77 30.05
CA PHE A 379 4.31 33.86 30.96
C PHE A 379 4.84 35.11 30.24
N LEU A 380 5.59 34.97 29.14
CA LEU A 380 6.16 36.12 28.42
C LEU A 380 5.12 36.92 27.62
N PHE A 381 4.00 36.30 27.24
CA PHE A 381 2.91 36.97 26.51
C PHE A 381 1.66 37.26 27.35
N TYR A 382 1.52 36.73 28.57
CA TYR A 382 0.37 37.05 29.44
C TYR A 382 0.54 38.35 30.22
N ILE A 383 1.79 38.78 30.50
CA ILE A 383 2.05 39.94 31.38
C ILE A 383 1.75 41.32 30.74
N PRO A 384 1.89 41.58 29.42
CA PRO A 384 1.55 42.90 28.88
C PRO A 384 0.10 43.07 28.39
N TYR A 385 -0.73 42.03 28.36
CA TYR A 385 -2.08 42.10 27.73
C TYR A 385 -3.24 42.38 28.70
N ARG A 386 -2.97 42.85 29.92
CA ARG A 386 -3.99 43.05 30.96
C ARG A 386 -4.95 44.24 30.74
N ASN A 387 -4.80 45.01 29.66
CA ASN A 387 -5.55 46.26 29.43
C ASN A 387 -6.25 46.38 28.06
N MET A 388 -6.56 45.28 27.35
CA MET A 388 -7.34 45.34 26.09
C MET A 388 -8.59 44.47 26.14
N ALA A 389 -9.70 45.00 25.60
CA ALA A 389 -11.03 44.40 25.69
C ALA A 389 -11.17 43.09 24.90
N GLY A 390 -11.27 41.97 25.63
CA GLY A 390 -12.03 40.73 25.38
C GLY A 390 -11.93 40.00 24.03
N ALA A 391 -12.26 40.64 22.92
CA ALA A 391 -12.53 39.94 21.65
C ALA A 391 -11.37 39.95 20.66
N GLN A 392 -10.49 40.96 20.70
CA GLN A 392 -9.39 41.09 19.73
C GLN A 392 -8.13 40.27 20.10
N ALA A 393 -7.93 39.96 21.38
CA ALA A 393 -6.76 39.21 21.86
C ALA A 393 -6.75 37.73 21.44
N VAL A 394 -7.94 37.11 21.29
CA VAL A 394 -8.07 35.68 20.98
C VAL A 394 -7.73 35.37 19.51
N SER A 395 -7.99 36.32 18.61
CA SER A 395 -7.75 36.15 17.18
C SER A 395 -6.26 36.28 16.81
N ALA A 396 -5.53 37.16 17.49
CA ALA A 396 -4.10 37.37 17.24
C ALA A 396 -3.23 36.19 17.72
N VAL A 397 -3.54 35.61 18.88
CA VAL A 397 -2.83 34.44 19.44
C VAL A 397 -3.01 33.20 18.56
N GLY A 398 -4.21 33.00 18.01
CA GLY A 398 -4.49 31.89 17.08
C GLY A 398 -3.75 32.01 15.74
N LEU A 399 -3.54 33.23 15.23
CA LEU A 399 -2.85 33.45 13.97
C LEU A 399 -1.33 33.20 14.08
N VAL A 400 -0.72 33.57 15.20
CA VAL A 400 0.72 33.38 15.44
C VAL A 400 1.07 31.90 15.62
N LEU A 401 0.23 31.13 16.33
CA LEU A 401 0.40 29.68 16.49
C LEU A 401 0.23 28.90 15.18
N MET A 402 -0.65 29.38 14.29
CA MET A 402 -0.83 28.81 12.95
C MET A 402 0.34 29.16 12.02
N ALA A 403 0.92 30.35 12.13
CA ALA A 403 2.05 30.80 11.30
C ALA A 403 3.38 30.12 11.69
N THR A 404 3.61 29.85 12.98
CA THR A 404 4.79 29.08 13.43
C THR A 404 4.65 27.59 13.11
N GLY A 405 3.45 27.02 13.25
CA GLY A 405 3.16 25.63 12.85
C GLY A 405 3.34 25.36 11.35
N LEU A 406 3.06 26.35 10.48
CA LEU A 406 3.27 26.21 9.03
C LEU A 406 4.74 26.34 8.61
N LEU A 407 5.57 27.09 9.37
CA LEU A 407 6.98 27.30 9.04
C LEU A 407 7.87 26.12 9.45
N GLN A 408 7.44 25.29 10.41
CA GLN A 408 8.14 24.06 10.81
C GLN A 408 7.99 22.90 9.81
N CYS A 409 7.06 22.98 8.84
CA CYS A 409 6.77 21.91 7.89
C CYS A 409 7.58 21.94 6.57
N LEU A 410 8.56 22.84 6.42
CA LEU A 410 9.25 23.06 5.14
C LEU A 410 10.74 22.68 5.08
N ALA A 411 11.29 22.00 6.10
CA ALA A 411 12.65 21.46 6.04
C ALA A 411 12.73 20.03 6.61
N VAL A 412 12.12 19.08 5.91
CA VAL A 412 12.54 17.67 6.02
C VAL A 412 13.36 17.40 4.77
N ALA A 413 14.69 17.40 4.89
CA ALA A 413 15.54 16.90 3.82
C ALA A 413 15.11 15.45 3.51
N ALA A 414 14.78 15.17 2.24
CA ALA A 414 14.45 13.81 1.84
C ALA A 414 15.70 12.93 2.01
N ALA A 415 15.56 11.78 2.68
CA ALA A 415 16.65 10.81 2.80
C ALA A 415 17.10 10.33 1.42
N THR A 416 18.39 10.45 1.15
CA THR A 416 19.04 10.10 -0.12
C THR A 416 19.59 8.67 -0.04
N SER A 417 19.62 7.97 -1.18
CA SER A 417 20.22 6.64 -1.29
C SER A 417 21.49 6.72 -2.11
N HIS A 418 22.62 6.28 -1.54
CA HIS A 418 23.94 6.30 -2.15
C HIS A 418 24.38 4.87 -2.44
N THR A 419 24.44 4.51 -3.72
CA THR A 419 25.04 3.23 -4.14
C THR A 419 26.56 3.30 -4.01
N VAL A 420 27.11 2.56 -3.05
CA VAL A 420 28.53 2.53 -2.72
C VAL A 420 29.33 2.01 -3.91
N GLY A 421 30.28 2.81 -4.40
CA GLY A 421 31.05 2.50 -5.61
C GLY A 421 30.31 2.78 -6.93
N GLY A 422 29.10 3.34 -6.89
CA GLY A 422 28.32 3.68 -8.08
C GLY A 422 28.00 2.45 -8.93
N SER A 423 28.26 2.52 -10.24
CA SER A 423 28.01 1.40 -11.17
C SER A 423 28.89 0.17 -10.93
N SER A 424 30.03 0.32 -10.23
CA SER A 424 30.93 -0.79 -9.93
C SER A 424 30.52 -1.57 -8.67
N GLY A 425 29.63 -0.99 -7.85
CA GLY A 425 29.16 -1.60 -6.61
C GLY A 425 30.25 -1.79 -5.54
N TRP A 426 29.95 -2.67 -4.58
CA TRP A 426 30.83 -3.06 -3.49
C TRP A 426 31.72 -4.23 -3.92
N THR A 427 32.88 -3.91 -4.47
CA THR A 427 33.89 -4.84 -4.98
C THR A 427 35.31 -4.53 -4.49
N ILE A 428 36.27 -5.41 -4.76
CA ILE A 428 37.70 -5.12 -4.56
C ILE A 428 38.13 -4.11 -5.63
N PRO A 429 38.57 -2.90 -5.27
CA PRO A 429 38.86 -1.87 -6.24
C PRO A 429 40.22 -2.09 -6.91
N SER A 430 40.37 -1.58 -8.13
CA SER A 430 41.66 -1.57 -8.84
C SER A 430 42.61 -0.46 -8.35
N SER A 431 42.11 0.49 -7.56
CA SER A 431 42.87 1.60 -6.96
C SER A 431 42.49 1.78 -5.50
N ALA A 432 43.49 2.06 -4.65
CA ALA A 432 43.29 2.35 -3.23
C ALA A 432 42.46 3.63 -2.96
N THR A 433 42.37 4.54 -3.95
CA THR A 433 41.58 5.78 -3.82
C THR A 433 40.13 5.64 -4.25
N PHE A 434 39.71 4.49 -4.80
CA PHE A 434 38.38 4.33 -5.39
C PHE A 434 37.21 4.70 -4.46
N TYR A 435 37.13 4.11 -3.26
CA TYR A 435 36.08 4.43 -2.29
C TYR A 435 36.27 5.81 -1.63
N PRO A 436 37.49 6.26 -1.30
CA PRO A 436 37.72 7.65 -0.89
C PRO A 436 37.22 8.69 -1.90
N ASP A 437 37.56 8.52 -3.18
CA ASP A 437 37.15 9.44 -4.26
C ASP A 437 35.63 9.39 -4.46
N TRP A 438 35.04 8.19 -4.41
CA TRP A 438 33.59 8.03 -4.44
C TRP A 438 32.93 8.74 -3.25
N ALA A 439 33.38 8.51 -2.02
CA ALA A 439 32.82 9.12 -0.82
C ALA A 439 32.94 10.65 -0.84
N ALA A 440 34.06 11.18 -1.31
CA ALA A 440 34.29 12.63 -1.45
C ALA A 440 33.37 13.29 -2.49
N SER A 441 32.81 12.52 -3.43
CA SER A 441 31.84 13.00 -4.41
C SER A 441 30.39 13.04 -3.91
N GLN A 442 30.15 12.57 -2.68
CA GLN A 442 28.81 12.47 -2.08
C GLN A 442 28.67 13.44 -0.90
N GLU A 443 27.45 13.89 -0.64
CA GLU A 443 27.08 14.54 0.62
C GLU A 443 26.21 13.59 1.42
N PHE A 444 26.62 13.29 2.66
CA PHE A 444 25.89 12.38 3.54
C PHE A 444 25.21 13.13 4.67
N ALA A 445 23.91 12.85 4.86
CA ALA A 445 23.09 13.33 5.95
C ALA A 445 22.56 12.18 6.80
N VAL A 446 22.26 12.50 8.06
CA VAL A 446 21.56 11.55 8.95
C VAL A 446 20.20 11.21 8.35
N GLY A 447 19.95 9.93 8.16
CA GLY A 447 18.76 9.38 7.50
C GLY A 447 19.04 8.84 6.10
N ASP A 448 20.16 9.20 5.47
CA ASP A 448 20.55 8.66 4.17
C ASP A 448 20.88 7.17 4.25
N SER A 449 20.89 6.48 3.11
CA SER A 449 21.16 5.05 3.03
C SER A 449 22.36 4.75 2.13
N LEU A 450 23.26 3.90 2.58
CA LEU A 450 24.36 3.32 1.81
C LEU A 450 23.92 1.97 1.24
N VAL A 451 23.86 1.85 -0.08
CA VAL A 451 23.55 0.59 -0.77
C VAL A 451 24.85 -0.07 -1.21
N PHE A 452 25.21 -1.16 -0.55
CA PHE A 452 26.35 -1.99 -0.89
C PHE A 452 25.89 -3.08 -1.85
N ASP A 453 26.14 -2.88 -3.14
CA ASP A 453 25.76 -3.84 -4.18
C ASP A 453 26.85 -4.89 -4.38
N PHE A 454 26.60 -6.13 -3.94
CA PHE A 454 27.52 -7.25 -4.09
C PHE A 454 26.77 -8.58 -4.22
N THR A 455 27.39 -9.57 -4.86
CA THR A 455 26.83 -10.92 -4.98
C THR A 455 26.95 -11.66 -3.65
N THR A 456 25.83 -12.17 -3.12
CA THR A 456 25.82 -12.97 -1.89
C THR A 456 26.83 -14.11 -1.96
N GLY A 457 27.66 -14.26 -0.92
CA GLY A 457 28.73 -15.28 -0.86
C GLY A 457 30.07 -14.85 -1.47
N THR A 458 30.15 -13.68 -2.10
CA THR A 458 31.42 -13.14 -2.66
C THR A 458 32.02 -12.02 -1.81
N HIS A 459 31.17 -11.25 -1.15
CA HIS A 459 31.53 -10.14 -0.27
C HIS A 459 30.58 -10.10 0.93
N ASP A 460 30.94 -9.28 1.91
CA ASP A 460 30.11 -8.91 3.05
C ASP A 460 30.40 -7.46 3.45
N VAL A 461 29.62 -6.94 4.41
CA VAL A 461 29.79 -5.60 4.96
C VAL A 461 29.79 -5.68 6.49
N LEU A 462 30.84 -5.16 7.10
CA LEU A 462 30.97 -4.97 8.54
C LEU A 462 31.12 -3.47 8.80
N GLU A 463 30.27 -2.90 9.64
CA GLU A 463 30.56 -1.60 10.26
C GLU A 463 31.56 -1.82 11.40
N VAL A 464 32.57 -0.97 11.53
CA VAL A 464 33.66 -1.16 12.48
C VAL A 464 34.13 0.17 13.08
N ALA A 465 34.88 0.12 14.18
CA ALA A 465 35.56 1.31 14.70
C ALA A 465 36.72 1.72 13.78
N LYS A 466 37.15 2.99 13.86
CA LYS A 466 38.26 3.54 13.06
C LYS A 466 39.54 2.69 13.13
N SER A 467 39.92 2.23 14.31
CA SER A 467 41.12 1.39 14.51
C SER A 467 41.02 0.03 13.81
N ASP A 468 39.82 -0.56 13.77
CA ASP A 468 39.56 -1.83 13.08
C ASP A 468 39.49 -1.63 11.55
N TYR A 469 39.01 -0.48 11.08
CA TYR A 469 39.07 -0.08 9.67
C TYR A 469 40.51 0.14 9.16
N GLU A 470 41.35 0.76 9.98
CA GLU A 470 42.77 1.01 9.65
C GLU A 470 43.57 -0.30 9.61
N SER A 471 43.30 -1.22 10.55
CA SER A 471 43.98 -2.52 10.66
C SER A 471 43.31 -3.65 9.86
N CYS A 472 42.16 -3.40 9.23
CA CYS A 472 41.32 -4.42 8.59
C CYS A 472 40.95 -5.59 9.52
N SER A 473 40.68 -5.29 10.79
CA SER A 473 40.25 -6.26 11.80
C SER A 473 38.75 -6.54 11.69
N THR A 474 38.40 -7.82 11.63
CA THR A 474 37.00 -8.29 11.59
C THR A 474 36.50 -8.76 12.96
N THR A 475 37.27 -8.51 14.02
CA THR A 475 37.07 -9.12 15.34
C THR A 475 35.95 -8.46 16.13
N ASN A 476 35.75 -7.15 15.94
CA ASN A 476 34.81 -6.33 16.72
C ASN A 476 33.87 -5.55 15.81
N PRO A 477 32.97 -6.22 15.05
CA PRO A 477 31.98 -5.51 14.25
C PRO A 477 31.03 -4.71 15.14
N ILE A 478 30.68 -3.51 14.69
CA ILE A 478 29.56 -2.74 15.19
C ILE A 478 28.30 -3.33 14.56
N GLY A 479 27.51 -4.03 15.36
CA GLY A 479 26.31 -4.73 14.87
C GLY A 479 26.61 -6.08 14.23
N SER A 480 25.68 -6.55 13.39
CA SER A 480 25.79 -7.85 12.71
C SER A 480 26.45 -7.72 11.35
N THR A 481 27.35 -8.64 11.01
CA THR A 481 27.92 -8.74 9.65
C THR A 481 26.84 -9.02 8.62
N ILE A 482 26.78 -8.20 7.57
CA ILE A 482 25.82 -8.35 6.48
C ILE A 482 26.42 -9.22 5.38
N LYS A 483 25.97 -10.47 5.28
CA LYS A 483 26.52 -11.48 4.36
C LYS A 483 25.75 -11.64 3.05
N THR A 484 24.59 -10.99 2.95
CA THR A 484 23.68 -11.07 1.79
C THR A 484 23.61 -9.72 1.11
N GLY A 485 23.94 -9.68 -0.18
CA GLY A 485 23.87 -8.48 -1.01
C GLY A 485 22.71 -8.55 -2.04
N PRO A 486 22.25 -7.40 -2.57
CA PRO A 486 22.66 -6.05 -2.18
C PRO A 486 22.19 -5.71 -0.77
N ALA A 487 23.07 -5.10 0.02
CA ALA A 487 22.82 -4.69 1.39
C ALA A 487 22.51 -3.19 1.45
N THR A 488 21.69 -2.77 2.42
CA THR A 488 21.42 -1.35 2.66
C THR A 488 21.65 -1.03 4.12
N VAL A 489 22.49 -0.04 4.39
CA VAL A 489 22.78 0.48 5.73
C VAL A 489 22.26 1.91 5.82
N THR A 490 21.38 2.18 6.77
CA THR A 490 20.91 3.56 7.02
C THR A 490 21.87 4.28 7.96
N ILE A 491 22.25 5.49 7.61
CA ILE A 491 23.07 6.38 8.42
C ILE A 491 22.17 6.95 9.52
N THR A 492 22.35 6.48 10.75
CA THR A 492 21.46 6.85 11.87
C THR A 492 22.02 7.92 12.81
N SER A 493 23.30 8.27 12.66
CA SER A 493 23.97 9.28 13.47
C SER A 493 24.88 10.16 12.61
N ALA A 494 25.14 11.38 13.09
CA ALA A 494 26.20 12.22 12.54
C ALA A 494 27.57 11.72 13.04
N GLY A 495 28.64 12.00 12.30
CA GLY A 495 30.00 11.59 12.65
C GLY A 495 30.69 10.74 11.57
N GLU A 496 31.81 10.13 11.93
CA GLU A 496 32.56 9.24 11.04
C GLU A 496 32.01 7.81 11.12
N HIS A 497 31.73 7.20 9.97
CA HIS A 497 31.32 5.81 9.85
C HIS A 497 32.31 5.03 8.98
N TYR A 498 32.60 3.79 9.36
CA TYR A 498 33.62 2.96 8.72
C TYR A 498 33.08 1.57 8.41
N TYR A 499 33.26 1.14 7.16
CA TYR A 499 32.79 -0.14 6.65
C TYR A 499 33.92 -0.91 5.99
N ILE A 500 33.99 -2.23 6.20
CA ILE A 500 34.97 -3.12 5.59
C ILE A 500 34.31 -4.39 5.05
N CYS A 501 34.94 -5.03 4.06
CA CYS A 501 34.65 -6.42 3.73
C CYS A 501 35.53 -7.35 4.59
N GLY A 502 34.89 -8.29 5.28
CA GLY A 502 35.50 -9.28 6.17
C GLY A 502 35.97 -10.56 5.48
N PHE A 503 35.77 -10.70 4.17
CA PHE A 503 36.42 -11.76 3.40
C PHE A 503 37.95 -11.59 3.43
N SER A 504 38.66 -12.71 3.62
CA SER A 504 40.10 -12.71 3.79
C SER A 504 40.82 -11.99 2.64
N GLY A 505 41.62 -10.97 2.96
CA GLY A 505 42.39 -10.18 1.99
C GLY A 505 41.62 -9.04 1.31
N HIS A 506 40.29 -8.97 1.39
CA HIS A 506 39.49 -7.99 0.66
C HIS A 506 39.65 -6.56 1.21
N CYS A 507 39.51 -6.37 2.52
CA CYS A 507 39.75 -5.07 3.14
C CYS A 507 41.18 -4.56 2.89
N GLY A 508 42.18 -5.45 2.99
CA GLY A 508 43.58 -5.12 2.72
C GLY A 508 43.86 -4.74 1.26
N ALA A 509 43.06 -5.28 0.33
CA ALA A 509 43.07 -4.91 -1.09
C ALA A 509 42.25 -3.63 -1.39
N GLY A 510 41.71 -2.95 -0.37
CA GLY A 510 41.04 -1.66 -0.51
C GLY A 510 39.51 -1.72 -0.51
N GLN A 511 38.88 -2.89 -0.30
CA GLN A 511 37.41 -2.99 -0.16
C GLN A 511 36.94 -2.50 1.21
N LYS A 512 37.02 -1.18 1.41
CA LYS A 512 36.66 -0.48 2.63
C LYS A 512 36.20 0.95 2.34
N LEU A 513 35.23 1.44 3.11
CA LEU A 513 34.62 2.75 2.97
C LEU A 513 34.69 3.52 4.30
N SER A 514 35.10 4.78 4.24
CA SER A 514 34.94 5.75 5.33
C SER A 514 34.09 6.93 4.86
N ILE A 515 33.08 7.31 5.62
CA ILE A 515 32.25 8.49 5.34
C ILE A 515 32.18 9.42 6.55
N THR A 516 31.90 10.69 6.29
CA THR A 516 31.63 11.69 7.33
C THR A 516 30.24 12.26 7.12
N VAL A 517 29.42 12.21 8.16
CA VAL A 517 28.01 12.60 8.11
C VAL A 517 27.83 13.89 8.92
N SER A 518 27.29 14.91 8.27
CA SER A 518 27.07 16.21 8.90
C SER A 518 25.76 16.24 9.72
N SER A 519 25.75 16.93 10.86
CA SER A 519 24.51 17.42 11.47
C SER A 519 24.03 18.67 10.70
N SER A 520 22.74 18.79 10.41
CA SER A 520 22.13 19.82 9.52
C SER A 520 22.56 21.29 9.77
N PRO A 521 22.36 22.21 8.81
CA PRO A 521 23.39 23.09 8.28
C PRO A 521 23.68 24.30 9.17
N SER A 522 24.93 24.45 9.59
CA SER A 522 25.47 25.76 9.97
C SER A 522 25.87 26.53 8.71
N THR A 523 25.19 27.65 8.46
CA THR A 523 25.75 28.75 7.68
C THR A 523 27.10 29.19 8.25
N THR A 524 28.03 29.61 7.35
CA THR A 524 29.40 30.17 7.57
C THR A 524 30.51 29.13 7.75
N SER A 525 31.71 29.21 7.17
CA SER A 525 32.48 30.24 6.42
C SER A 525 33.61 29.51 5.65
N PRO A 526 34.30 30.10 4.65
CA PRO A 526 35.40 29.41 3.95
C PRO A 526 36.59 29.16 4.88
N PRO A 527 37.36 28.06 4.70
CA PRO A 527 38.47 27.72 5.58
C PRO A 527 39.65 28.69 5.42
N PRO A 528 40.50 28.88 6.45
CA PRO A 528 41.67 29.72 6.37
C PRO A 528 42.72 29.08 5.45
N THR A 529 43.19 29.83 4.47
CA THR A 529 44.38 29.51 3.67
C THR A 529 45.62 29.42 4.58
N SER A 530 46.21 28.23 4.67
CA SER A 530 47.56 28.03 5.17
C SER A 530 48.58 28.19 4.03
N ALA A 531 49.62 28.96 4.32
CA ALA A 531 50.66 29.36 3.39
C ALA A 531 51.61 28.21 3.05
N GLY A 532 51.87 28.01 1.75
CA GLY A 532 53.03 27.28 1.24
C GLY A 532 53.89 28.22 0.41
N SER A 533 55.12 28.46 0.85
CA SER A 533 56.12 29.29 0.18
C SER A 533 56.75 28.57 -1.03
N ASN A 534 56.71 29.20 -2.20
CA ASN A 534 57.86 29.49 -3.09
C ASN A 534 57.35 29.79 -4.53
N GLY A 535 57.64 30.99 -5.04
CA GLY A 535 57.30 31.47 -6.40
C GLY A 535 58.28 31.02 -7.50
N PRO A 536 58.38 31.71 -8.67
CA PRO A 536 57.71 32.96 -9.04
C PRO A 536 57.13 33.07 -10.48
N THR A 537 56.29 34.11 -10.66
CA THR A 537 56.06 34.99 -11.84
C THR A 537 55.51 34.47 -13.17
N ALA A 538 54.32 34.96 -13.56
CA ALA A 538 54.17 35.97 -14.64
C ALA A 538 52.76 36.60 -14.63
N SER A 539 52.70 37.87 -15.01
CA SER A 539 51.62 38.84 -14.81
C SER A 539 50.82 39.10 -16.09
N VAL A 540 49.48 39.23 -16.03
CA VAL A 540 48.65 40.14 -16.89
C VAL A 540 47.35 40.53 -16.15
N THR A 541 46.97 41.80 -16.30
CA THR A 541 45.93 42.62 -15.64
C THR A 541 44.52 42.51 -16.31
N PRO A 542 43.45 43.27 -15.91
CA PRO A 542 42.13 42.72 -15.60
C PRO A 542 41.01 43.06 -16.60
N GLY A 543 39.93 42.27 -16.58
CA GLY A 543 38.68 42.55 -17.27
C GLY A 543 37.48 42.29 -16.36
N SER A 544 36.59 43.28 -16.27
CA SER A 544 35.32 43.26 -15.55
C SER A 544 34.38 42.17 -16.07
N ASP A 545 33.59 41.57 -15.19
CA ASP A 545 32.13 41.72 -15.22
C ASP A 545 31.44 40.95 -14.10
N SER A 546 30.39 41.60 -13.59
CA SER A 546 29.51 41.13 -12.54
C SER A 546 28.53 40.09 -13.07
N ALA A 547 28.30 39.01 -12.33
CA ALA A 547 27.10 38.19 -12.47
C ALA A 547 26.51 37.95 -11.08
N ALA A 548 25.48 38.74 -10.78
CA ALA A 548 24.61 38.59 -9.64
C ALA A 548 23.88 37.23 -9.70
N SER A 549 23.88 36.51 -8.59
CA SER A 549 23.04 35.34 -8.39
C SER A 549 21.57 35.78 -8.27
N LEU A 550 20.75 35.32 -9.21
CA LEU A 550 19.30 35.47 -9.22
C LEU A 550 18.68 34.53 -8.17
N LEU A 551 18.16 35.11 -7.09
CA LEU A 551 17.14 34.48 -6.25
C LEU A 551 15.74 34.75 -6.85
N PRO A 552 14.79 33.79 -6.84
CA PRO A 552 13.45 34.00 -7.37
C PRO A 552 12.71 35.11 -6.63
N SER A 553 12.19 36.08 -7.37
CA SER A 553 11.50 37.29 -6.89
C SER A 553 10.17 37.03 -6.15
N GLY A 554 9.75 35.78 -5.99
CA GLY A 554 8.47 35.41 -5.37
C GLY A 554 8.47 35.39 -3.84
N VAL A 555 9.63 35.28 -3.17
CA VAL A 555 9.68 35.10 -1.70
C VAL A 555 9.74 36.43 -0.95
N LYS A 556 10.36 37.47 -1.54
CA LYS A 556 10.47 38.80 -0.92
C LYS A 556 9.15 39.58 -0.93
N ALA A 557 8.31 39.37 -1.95
CA ALA A 557 7.02 40.05 -2.08
C ALA A 557 6.01 39.58 -1.02
N THR A 558 6.02 38.29 -0.67
CA THR A 558 5.06 37.69 0.28
C THR A 558 5.35 38.10 1.72
N VAL A 559 6.64 38.22 2.09
CA VAL A 559 7.05 38.67 3.43
C VAL A 559 6.76 40.16 3.65
N ALA A 560 6.98 41.00 2.63
CA ALA A 560 6.66 42.43 2.69
C ALA A 560 5.14 42.69 2.74
N LEU A 561 4.34 41.91 2.01
CA LEU A 561 2.88 42.01 2.00
C LEU A 561 2.28 41.60 3.36
N LEU A 562 2.81 40.55 3.99
CA LEU A 562 2.37 40.09 5.31
C LEU A 562 2.74 41.08 6.43
N LEU A 563 3.91 41.73 6.35
CA LEU A 563 4.30 42.79 7.29
C LEU A 563 3.41 44.05 7.15
N LEU A 564 3.05 44.44 5.93
CA LEU A 564 2.17 45.58 5.67
C LEU A 564 0.72 45.31 6.12
N ILE A 565 0.21 44.09 5.96
CA ILE A 565 -1.12 43.69 6.46
C ILE A 565 -1.13 43.67 8.00
N SER A 566 -0.03 43.25 8.62
CA SER A 566 0.11 43.25 10.08
C SER A 566 0.14 44.67 10.67
N LEU A 567 0.83 45.61 10.03
CA LEU A 567 0.87 47.03 10.43
C LEU A 567 -0.45 47.77 10.18
N ALA A 568 -1.25 47.34 9.20
CA ALA A 568 -2.58 47.91 8.92
C ALA A 568 -3.67 47.43 9.89
N LEU A 569 -3.50 46.26 10.52
CA LEU A 569 -4.42 45.70 11.52
C LEU A 569 -4.12 46.17 12.97
N LEU A 570 -3.07 46.99 13.14
CA LEU A 570 -2.60 47.56 14.41
C LEU A 570 -2.87 49.08 14.54
N ARG A 571 -3.72 49.66 13.68
CA ARG A 571 -4.23 51.04 13.81
C ARG A 571 -5.73 51.07 14.04
#